data_AF-W3X2W4-F1
#
_entry.id   AF-W3X2W4-F1
#
_cell.length_a   1.000
_cell.length_b   1.000
_cell.length_c   1.000
_cell.angle_alpha   90.00
_cell.angle_beta   90.00
_cell.angle_gamma   90.00
#
_symmetry.space_group_name_H-M   'P 1'
#
loop_
_entity.id
_entity.type
_entity.pdbx_description
1 polymer ?
#
loop_
_entity_poly.entity_id
_entity_poly.type
_entity_poly.pdbx_seq_one_letter_code
_entity_poly.pdbx_strand_id
1 'polypeptide(L)'
;MEGYAKVAHLMSKYDEFAVLRRFERLNIQSLLYSQAEIVHLEDSLARLVARDADDPEKEFHAKDWWSLAHGEGETGREQWRLIRKIRKKLDRYSERNHEWRVRRLLLIAMRRRSSPQTSRNIQLGKT
;
A
#
# COMPACT_ATOMS: atom_id res chain seq x y z
N MET A 1 -23.22 25.01 13.25
CA MET A 1 -22.34 24.23 12.34
C MET A 1 -22.24 24.97 11.03
N GLU A 2 -21.02 25.22 10.56
CA GLU A 2 -20.74 25.98 9.34
C GLU A 2 -19.65 25.31 8.48
N GLY A 3 -19.47 25.77 7.24
CA GLY A 3 -18.42 25.30 6.34
C GLY A 3 -18.46 23.79 6.06
N TYR A 4 -17.29 23.16 5.99
CA TYR A 4 -17.15 21.73 5.69
C TYR A 4 -17.88 20.82 6.67
N ALA A 5 -17.98 21.19 7.95
CA ALA A 5 -18.72 20.41 8.92
C ALA A 5 -20.21 20.34 8.57
N LYS A 6 -20.80 21.46 8.14
CA LYS A 6 -22.20 21.49 7.71
C LYS A 6 -22.43 20.66 6.45
N VAL A 7 -21.51 20.76 5.48
CA VAL A 7 -21.57 19.98 4.24
C VAL A 7 -21.45 18.48 4.52
N ALA A 8 -20.49 18.06 5.35
CA ALA A 8 -20.31 16.66 5.74
C ALA A 8 -21.57 16.10 6.42
N HIS A 9 -22.18 16.86 7.33
CA HIS A 9 -23.43 16.46 7.98
C HIS A 9 -24.61 16.32 7.01
N LEU A 10 -24.71 17.19 6.00
CA LEU A 10 -25.75 17.07 4.97
C LEU A 10 -25.50 15.85 4.08
N MET A 11 -24.27 15.63 3.64
CA MET A 11 -23.89 14.47 2.82
C MET A 11 -24.05 13.15 3.58
N SER A 12 -23.81 13.12 4.90
CA SER A 12 -24.02 11.91 5.71
C SER A 12 -25.50 11.63 6.01
N LYS A 13 -26.36 12.65 5.93
CA LYS A 13 -27.80 12.51 6.22
C LYS A 13 -28.60 12.07 4.99
N TYR A 14 -28.10 12.39 3.81
CA TYR A 14 -28.76 12.16 2.53
C TYR A 14 -27.74 11.55 1.56
N ASP A 15 -27.71 10.21 1.49
CA ASP A 15 -26.69 9.44 0.75
C ASP A 15 -26.65 9.81 -0.75
N GLU A 16 -27.77 10.23 -1.33
CA GLU A 16 -27.87 10.71 -2.71
C GLU A 16 -27.02 11.96 -2.99
N PHE A 17 -26.71 12.77 -1.97
CA PHE A 17 -25.86 13.95 -2.09
C PHE A 17 -24.40 13.67 -1.71
N ALA A 18 -24.07 12.45 -1.26
CA ALA A 18 -22.73 12.04 -0.88
C ALA A 18 -21.84 11.76 -2.11
N VAL A 19 -21.60 12.77 -2.95
CA VAL A 19 -20.71 12.67 -4.11
C VAL A 19 -19.30 13.11 -3.74
N LEU A 20 -18.41 12.13 -3.52
CA LEU A 20 -16.99 12.36 -3.29
C LEU A 20 -16.17 12.00 -4.52
N ARG A 21 -15.20 12.86 -4.86
CA ARG A 21 -14.26 12.60 -5.96
C ARG A 21 -13.41 11.38 -5.64
N ARG A 22 -13.37 10.43 -6.57
CA ARG A 22 -12.38 9.35 -6.56
C ARG A 22 -11.03 9.87 -7.04
N PHE A 23 -9.98 9.60 -6.26
CA PHE A 23 -8.60 9.98 -6.59
C PHE A 23 -7.77 8.80 -7.11
N GLU A 24 -8.32 8.03 -8.05
CA GLU A 24 -7.72 6.78 -8.53
C GLU A 24 -6.30 6.96 -9.08
N ARG A 25 -6.11 7.92 -9.98
CA ARG A 25 -4.79 8.26 -10.54
C ARG A 25 -3.79 8.63 -9.45
N LEU A 26 -4.17 9.49 -8.49
CA LEU A 26 -3.28 9.92 -7.42
C LEU A 26 -2.95 8.77 -6.47
N ASN A 27 -3.90 7.87 -6.22
CA ASN A 27 -3.65 6.69 -5.39
C ASN A 27 -2.66 5.73 -6.05
N ILE A 28 -2.81 5.45 -7.35
CA ILE A 28 -1.84 4.64 -8.11
C ILE A 28 -0.47 5.30 -8.10
N GLN A 29 -0.41 6.60 -8.37
CA GLN A 29 0.84 7.36 -8.34
C GLN A 29 1.52 7.31 -6.97
N SER A 30 0.76 7.44 -5.89
CA SER A 30 1.26 7.30 -4.51
C SER A 30 1.82 5.90 -4.23
N LEU A 31 1.19 4.84 -4.75
CA LEU A 31 1.72 3.47 -4.66
C LEU A 31 3.03 3.31 -5.44
N LEU A 32 3.11 3.85 -6.66
CA LEU A 32 4.33 3.81 -7.49
C LEU A 32 5.50 4.55 -6.81
N TYR A 33 5.25 5.73 -6.22
CA TYR A 33 6.29 6.43 -5.45
C TYR A 33 6.73 5.63 -4.23
N SER A 34 5.79 4.98 -3.54
CA SER A 34 6.12 4.13 -2.39
C SER A 34 7.01 2.95 -2.81
N GLN A 35 6.74 2.33 -3.97
CA GLN A 35 7.57 1.27 -4.54
C GLN A 35 8.97 1.78 -4.88
N ALA A 36 9.07 2.89 -5.59
CA ALA A 36 10.36 3.49 -5.97
C ALA A 36 11.21 3.82 -4.73
N GLU A 37 10.60 4.36 -3.68
CA GLU A 37 11.29 4.65 -2.42
C GLU A 37 11.79 3.37 -1.73
N ILE A 38 10.98 2.30 -1.69
CA ILE A 38 11.39 1.01 -1.11
C ILE A 38 12.57 0.42 -1.90
N VAL A 39 12.50 0.40 -3.24
CA VAL A 39 13.58 -0.10 -4.10
C VAL A 39 14.88 0.68 -3.89
N HIS A 40 14.79 2.01 -3.76
CA HIS A 40 15.96 2.83 -3.47
C HIS A 40 16.59 2.50 -2.10
N LEU A 41 15.76 2.28 -1.08
CA LEU A 41 16.24 1.90 0.26
C LEU A 41 16.84 0.48 0.26
N GLU A 42 16.29 -0.43 -0.53
CA GLU A 42 16.81 -1.79 -0.73
C GLU A 42 18.20 -1.76 -1.39
N ASP A 43 18.37 -0.99 -2.48
CA ASP A 43 19.68 -0.79 -3.12
C ASP A 43 20.69 -0.17 -2.15
N SER A 44 20.26 0.82 -1.36
CA SER A 44 21.10 1.44 -0.34
C SER A 44 21.56 0.45 0.73
N LEU A 45 20.65 -0.43 1.19
CA LEU A 45 20.97 -1.48 2.15
C LEU A 45 21.93 -2.51 1.54
N ALA A 46 21.71 -2.92 0.30
CA ALA A 46 22.57 -3.89 -0.40
C ALA A 46 24.01 -3.36 -0.55
N ARG A 47 24.18 -2.08 -0.91
CA ARG A 47 25.51 -1.43 -0.97
C ARG A 47 26.21 -1.41 0.38
N LEU A 48 25.44 -1.17 1.44
CA LEU A 48 25.97 -1.10 2.80
C LEU A 48 26.41 -2.49 3.28
N VAL A 49 25.59 -3.51 3.05
CA VAL A 49 25.96 -4.91 3.32
C VAL A 49 27.21 -5.32 2.54
N ALA A 50 27.31 -4.94 1.26
CA ALA A 50 28.49 -5.24 0.44
C ALA A 50 29.75 -4.52 0.95
N ARG A 51 29.65 -3.24 1.35
CA ARG A 51 30.75 -2.48 1.97
C ARG A 51 31.28 -3.17 3.22
N ASP A 52 30.38 -3.74 4.02
CA ASP A 52 30.73 -4.29 5.33
C ASP A 52 31.15 -5.77 5.26
N ALA A 53 31.03 -6.41 4.09
CA ALA A 53 31.36 -7.82 3.90
C ALA A 53 32.86 -8.12 4.08
N ASP A 54 33.72 -7.14 3.84
CA ASP A 54 35.18 -7.28 3.96
C ASP A 54 35.71 -7.01 5.38
N ASP A 55 34.83 -6.64 6.34
CA ASP A 55 35.20 -6.32 7.71
C ASP A 55 34.90 -7.52 8.65
N PRO A 56 35.93 -8.18 9.22
CA PRO A 56 35.77 -9.37 10.04
C PRO A 56 34.94 -9.15 11.30
N GLU A 57 34.93 -7.93 11.87
CA GLU A 57 34.08 -7.60 13.02
C GLU A 57 32.60 -7.48 12.63
N LYS A 58 32.33 -7.25 11.34
CA LYS A 58 30.99 -7.01 10.78
C LYS A 58 30.39 -8.22 10.07
N GLU A 59 31.15 -9.30 9.89
CA GLU A 59 30.67 -10.56 9.31
C GLU A 59 29.43 -11.12 10.07
N PHE A 60 29.34 -10.84 11.38
CA PHE A 60 28.22 -11.26 12.22
C PHE A 60 26.95 -10.42 12.03
N HIS A 61 27.04 -9.17 11.56
CA HIS A 61 25.85 -8.32 11.33
C HIS A 61 24.95 -8.87 10.22
N ALA A 62 25.50 -9.61 9.26
CA ALA A 62 24.72 -10.28 8.23
C ALA A 62 24.00 -11.55 8.73
N LYS A 63 24.48 -12.15 9.83
CA LYS A 63 24.07 -13.47 10.31
C LYS A 63 23.21 -13.42 11.58
N ASP A 64 23.29 -12.34 12.36
CA ASP A 64 22.55 -12.18 13.61
C ASP A 64 21.82 -10.83 13.71
N TRP A 65 20.50 -10.92 13.85
CA TRP A 65 19.63 -9.78 14.09
C TRP A 65 19.99 -9.00 15.35
N TRP A 66 20.36 -9.68 16.44
CA TRP A 66 20.61 -9.00 17.72
C TRP A 66 21.86 -8.13 17.61
N SER A 67 22.93 -8.68 17.04
CA SER A 67 24.18 -7.98 16.72
C SER A 67 23.99 -6.88 15.68
N LEU A 68 23.07 -7.04 14.72
CA LEU A 68 22.72 -5.97 13.77
C LEU A 68 21.97 -4.81 14.44
N ALA A 69 21.05 -5.12 15.35
CA ALA A 69 20.20 -4.13 16.01
C ALA A 69 20.87 -3.44 17.21
N HIS A 70 21.79 -4.12 17.89
CA HIS A 70 22.44 -3.67 19.14
C HIS A 70 23.97 -3.63 19.07
N GLY A 71 24.57 -3.99 17.94
CA GLY A 71 26.03 -3.98 17.78
C GLY A 71 26.62 -2.59 17.96
N GLU A 72 27.82 -2.54 18.54
CA GLU A 72 28.59 -1.32 18.68
C GLU A 72 29.23 -0.97 17.33
N GLY A 73 29.07 0.28 16.87
CA GLY A 73 29.59 0.74 15.58
C GLY A 73 28.61 1.63 14.83
N GLU A 74 29.13 2.64 14.14
CA GLU A 74 28.32 3.56 13.32
C GLU A 74 27.61 2.84 12.16
N THR A 75 28.27 1.83 11.63
CA THR A 75 27.89 1.04 10.47
C THR A 75 26.72 0.07 10.71
N GLY A 76 26.75 -0.75 11.76
CA GLY A 76 25.62 -1.63 12.11
C GLY A 76 24.34 -0.82 12.43
N ARG A 77 24.52 0.33 13.08
CA ARG A 77 23.43 1.30 13.33
C ARG A 77 22.87 1.90 12.04
N GLU A 78 23.67 2.03 10.98
CA GLU A 78 23.27 2.54 9.67
C GLU A 78 22.41 1.50 8.91
N GLN A 79 22.86 0.23 8.83
CA GLN A 79 22.05 -0.87 8.29
C GLN A 79 20.72 -1.01 9.03
N TRP A 80 20.78 -1.02 10.36
CA TRP A 80 19.61 -1.16 11.20
C TRP A 80 18.60 -0.02 11.00
N ARG A 81 19.10 1.20 10.78
CA ARG A 81 18.27 2.36 10.45
C ARG A 81 17.58 2.21 9.09
N LEU A 82 18.28 1.69 8.08
CA LEU A 82 17.69 1.42 6.77
C LEU A 82 16.63 0.33 6.84
N ILE A 83 16.88 -0.77 7.55
CA ILE A 83 15.91 -1.87 7.71
C ILE A 83 14.64 -1.36 8.42
N ARG A 84 14.77 -0.56 9.48
CA ARG A 84 13.60 0.04 10.14
C ARG A 84 12.81 0.97 9.23
N LYS A 85 13.49 1.76 8.39
CA LYS A 85 12.84 2.61 7.39
C LYS A 85 12.08 1.77 6.37
N ILE A 86 12.70 0.72 5.83
CA ILE A 86 12.09 -0.21 4.87
C ILE A 86 10.84 -0.86 5.48
N ARG A 87 10.92 -1.41 6.70
CA ARG A 87 9.78 -2.02 7.40
C ARG A 87 8.59 -1.06 7.51
N LYS A 88 8.83 0.15 8.02
CA LYS A 88 7.79 1.19 8.14
C LYS A 88 7.15 1.56 6.80
N LYS A 89 7.92 1.54 5.71
CA LYS A 89 7.42 1.83 4.36
C LYS A 89 6.64 0.65 3.78
N LEU A 90 7.10 -0.58 4.00
CA LEU A 90 6.41 -1.80 3.63
C LEU A 90 5.07 -1.94 4.34
N ASP A 91 4.98 -1.62 5.65
CA ASP A 91 3.72 -1.63 6.39
C ASP A 91 2.70 -0.72 5.72
N ARG A 92 3.07 0.56 5.49
CA ARG A 92 2.21 1.54 4.81
C ARG A 92 1.85 1.14 3.38
N TYR A 93 2.79 0.55 2.65
CA TYR A 93 2.55 0.08 1.29
C TYR A 93 1.58 -1.10 1.29
N SER A 94 1.75 -2.06 2.20
CA SER A 94 0.92 -3.25 2.32
C SER A 94 -0.51 -2.91 2.74
N GLU A 95 -0.70 -2.00 3.70
CA GLU A 95 -2.01 -1.48 4.11
C GLU A 95 -2.76 -0.85 2.92
N ARG A 96 -2.10 0.07 2.21
CA ARG A 96 -2.67 0.74 1.03
C ARG A 96 -3.00 -0.22 -0.09
N ASN A 97 -2.13 -1.21 -0.33
CA ASN A 97 -2.35 -2.22 -1.37
C ASN A 97 -3.50 -3.17 -1.01
N HIS A 98 -3.60 -3.59 0.26
CA HIS A 98 -4.70 -4.43 0.73
C HIS A 98 -6.06 -3.72 0.59
N GLU A 99 -6.16 -2.47 1.05
CA GLU A 99 -7.37 -1.65 0.91
C GLU A 99 -7.80 -1.51 -0.56
N TRP A 100 -6.83 -1.33 -1.46
CA TRP A 100 -7.07 -1.27 -2.89
C TRP A 100 -7.60 -2.57 -3.48
N ARG A 101 -7.01 -3.71 -3.11
CA ARG A 101 -7.43 -5.02 -3.59
C ARG A 101 -8.86 -5.34 -3.16
N VAL A 102 -9.21 -5.07 -1.90
CA VAL A 102 -10.57 -5.27 -1.38
C VAL A 102 -11.57 -4.37 -2.10
N ARG A 103 -11.29 -3.07 -2.24
CA ARG A 103 -12.17 -2.14 -2.96
C ARG A 103 -12.36 -2.51 -4.42
N ARG A 104 -11.31 -2.95 -5.11
CA ARG A 104 -11.39 -3.39 -6.51
C ARG A 104 -12.25 -4.63 -6.66
N LEU A 105 -12.11 -5.60 -5.77
CA LEU A 105 -12.94 -6.82 -5.75
C LEU A 105 -14.40 -6.50 -5.45
N LEU A 106 -14.68 -5.60 -4.51
CA LEU A 106 -16.04 -5.14 -4.22
C LEU A 106 -16.68 -4.44 -5.43
N LEU A 107 -15.94 -3.56 -6.11
CA LEU A 107 -16.44 -2.91 -7.34
C LEU A 107 -16.75 -3.92 -8.44
N ILE A 108 -15.91 -4.94 -8.64
CA ILE A 108 -16.17 -6.02 -9.61
C ILE A 108 -17.41 -6.82 -9.21
N ALA A 109 -17.56 -7.17 -7.93
CA ALA A 109 -18.70 -7.91 -7.42
C ALA A 109 -20.01 -7.11 -7.52
N MET A 110 -19.98 -5.81 -7.21
CA MET A 110 -21.11 -4.90 -7.35
C MET A 110 -21.52 -4.76 -8.82
N ARG A 111 -20.55 -4.55 -9.74
CA ARG A 111 -20.82 -4.46 -11.18
C ARG A 111 -21.42 -5.74 -11.77
N ARG A 112 -21.04 -6.91 -11.25
CA ARG A 112 -21.64 -8.20 -11.63
C ARG A 112 -23.07 -8.36 -11.10
N ARG A 113 -23.35 -7.84 -9.90
CA ARG A 113 -24.70 -7.89 -9.30
C ARG A 113 -25.69 -6.94 -9.99
N SER A 114 -25.19 -5.86 -10.59
CA SER A 114 -25.98 -4.87 -11.36
C SER A 114 -26.19 -5.23 -12.84
N SER A 115 -25.68 -6.37 -13.33
CA SER A 115 -25.99 -6.89 -14.67
C SER A 115 -26.93 -8.10 -14.61
N PRO A 116 -28.24 -7.90 -14.42
CA PRO A 116 -29.22 -8.89 -14.83
C PRO A 116 -29.33 -8.86 -16.36
N GLN A 117 -28.58 -9.70 -17.06
CA GLN A 117 -28.97 -10.15 -18.40
C GLN A 117 -30.33 -10.88 -18.21
N THR A 118 -31.45 -10.31 -18.65
CA THR A 118 -31.94 -10.41 -20.04
C THR A 118 -32.07 -11.86 -20.53
N SER A 119 -32.39 -12.80 -19.63
CA SER A 119 -32.84 -14.16 -19.98
C SER A 119 -34.30 -14.39 -19.56
N ARG A 120 -35.18 -13.47 -19.95
CA ARG A 120 -36.64 -13.68 -20.03
C ARG A 120 -37.13 -12.93 -21.26
N ASN A 121 -36.71 -13.37 -22.45
CA ASN A 121 -37.36 -13.05 -23.73
C ASN A 121 -36.98 -14.08 -24.81
N ILE A 122 -37.02 -15.37 -24.44
CA ILE A 122 -37.18 -16.48 -25.38
C ILE A 122 -38.45 -17.25 -24.95
N GLN A 123 -39.56 -16.53 -24.88
CA GLN A 123 -40.91 -17.08 -24.80
C GLN A 123 -41.84 -16.28 -25.74
N LEU A 124 -41.37 -15.91 -26.93
CA LEU A 124 -42.22 -15.38 -28.00
C LEU A 124 -41.62 -15.84 -29.33
N GLY A 125 -41.96 -17.05 -29.74
CA GLY A 125 -41.45 -17.68 -30.95
C GLY A 125 -41.83 -19.14 -31.07
N LYS A 126 -43.12 -19.44 -30.87
CA LYS A 126 -43.76 -20.68 -31.34
C LYS A 126 -45.13 -20.29 -31.90
N THR A 127 -45.12 -19.86 -33.15
CA THR A 127 -46.23 -20.08 -34.10
C THR A 127 -45.95 -21.36 -34.84
#